data_AF-A0A165UZI4-F1
#
_entry.id   AF-A0A165UZI4-F1
#
_cell.length_a   1.000
_cell.length_b   1.000
_cell.length_c   1.000
_cell.angle_alpha   90.00
_cell.angle_beta   90.00
_cell.angle_gamma   90.00
#
_symmetry.space_group_name_H-M   'P 1'
#
loop_
_entity.id
_entity.type
_entity.pdbx_description
1 polymer ?
#
loop_
_entity_poly.entity_id
_entity_poly.type
_entity_poly.pdbx_seq_one_letter_code
_entity_poly.pdbx_strand_id
1 'polypeptide(L)'
;MPSIPTDLLNGASDKPYRVLLTGFGPFGSYEVNPAWLAVKPLHNVILDAAPVTHEKQVVLDGAASTSKQIHITSVNVPTEYGWVLSNVPSFHARPPVLPAPPFPSEPPLPYIAPPEEGYDLVFHVGVTSPGVVRMETQGHKYGYRLRDAADNLPPIVAEIGEASPQPSEAEKIERDRLPGSTDVNGKKRPIRGFGEGYEDLEEEIQTEIDVAALVAYLKEAPPGDKYIGQSFDAGHYLCDFIYYCSLANNQRQRLSGTGGKRTKVLFFHCPPIDKPLSTEEVTEIIKKTIVWVAQH
;
A
#
# COMPACT_ATOMS: atom_id res chain seq x y z
N MET A 1 -12.40 19.51 -8.82
CA MET A 1 -11.07 19.27 -9.39
C MET A 1 -11.20 19.34 -10.90
N PRO A 2 -10.26 19.95 -11.65
CA PRO A 2 -10.30 19.90 -13.10
C PRO A 2 -10.20 18.44 -13.55
N SER A 3 -11.20 17.97 -14.31
CA SER A 3 -11.26 16.61 -14.85
C SER A 3 -10.46 16.52 -16.13
N ILE A 4 -9.59 15.50 -16.24
CA ILE A 4 -8.89 15.20 -17.49
C ILE A 4 -9.73 14.19 -18.29
N PRO A 5 -9.90 14.34 -19.62
CA PRO A 5 -10.61 13.36 -20.44
C PRO A 5 -10.01 11.96 -20.32
N THR A 6 -10.86 10.96 -20.10
CA THR A 6 -10.48 9.53 -20.03
C THR A 6 -9.91 9.00 -21.35
N ASP A 7 -10.10 9.72 -22.45
CA ASP A 7 -9.64 9.34 -23.79
C ASP A 7 -8.11 9.27 -23.91
N LEU A 8 -7.36 9.89 -22.98
CA LEU A 8 -5.89 9.78 -22.90
C LEU A 8 -5.41 8.36 -22.52
N LEU A 9 -6.29 7.52 -21.98
CA LEU A 9 -5.98 6.17 -21.49
C LEU A 9 -6.35 5.06 -22.48
N ASN A 10 -7.03 5.43 -23.57
CA ASN A 10 -7.60 4.51 -24.56
C ASN A 10 -6.88 4.63 -25.90
N GLY A 11 -5.54 4.68 -25.88
CA GLY A 11 -4.71 4.78 -27.09
C GLY A 11 -4.53 3.46 -27.87
N ALA A 12 -4.95 2.32 -27.34
CA ALA A 12 -4.90 1.03 -28.04
C ALA A 12 -6.02 0.11 -27.55
N SER A 13 -6.32 -0.93 -28.33
CA SER A 13 -7.44 -1.87 -28.17
C SER A 13 -7.46 -2.69 -26.87
N ASP A 14 -6.56 -2.45 -25.91
CA ASP A 14 -6.45 -3.19 -24.65
C ASP A 14 -6.68 -2.26 -23.45
N LYS A 15 -7.51 -2.70 -22.49
CA LYS A 15 -7.87 -1.88 -21.32
C LYS A 15 -6.63 -1.64 -20.45
N PRO A 16 -6.31 -0.38 -20.07
CA PRO A 16 -5.13 -0.09 -19.28
C PRO A 16 -5.14 -0.80 -17.91
N TYR A 17 -3.96 -1.15 -17.41
CA TYR A 17 -3.75 -1.60 -16.04
C TYR A 17 -3.87 -0.38 -15.10
N ARG A 18 -4.75 -0.45 -14.11
CA ARG A 18 -5.12 0.67 -13.24
C ARG A 18 -4.54 0.45 -11.84
N VAL A 19 -3.73 1.39 -11.38
CA VAL A 19 -3.08 1.33 -10.08
C VAL A 19 -3.63 2.44 -9.18
N LEU A 20 -4.07 2.06 -7.98
CA LEU A 20 -4.24 3.00 -6.87
C LEU A 20 -2.98 2.94 -6.02
N LEU A 21 -2.25 4.05 -5.94
CA LEU A 21 -1.02 4.16 -5.17
C LEU A 21 -1.27 5.09 -3.99
N THR A 22 -0.96 4.68 -2.77
CA THR A 22 -1.15 5.55 -1.59
C THR A 22 0.16 5.84 -0.90
N GLY A 23 0.29 7.05 -0.37
CA GLY A 23 1.37 7.43 0.55
C GLY A 23 0.78 8.12 1.76
N PHE A 24 1.31 7.82 2.95
CA PHE A 24 0.86 8.49 4.18
C PHE A 24 1.20 9.98 4.16
N GLY A 25 0.32 10.80 4.74
CA GLY A 25 0.53 12.21 4.97
C GLY A 25 1.40 12.51 6.19
N PRO A 26 1.51 13.80 6.58
CA PRO A 26 2.33 14.23 7.71
C PRO A 26 2.00 13.48 9.00
N PHE A 27 3.02 13.10 9.76
CA PHE A 27 2.89 12.43 11.05
C PHE A 27 4.21 12.40 11.82
N GLY A 28 4.12 12.46 13.17
CA GLY A 28 5.28 12.40 14.05
C GLY A 28 6.28 13.51 13.72
N SER A 29 7.53 13.13 13.45
CA SER A 29 8.59 14.08 13.05
C SER A 29 8.57 14.47 11.58
N TYR A 30 7.66 13.91 10.77
CA TYR A 30 7.59 14.17 9.33
C TYR A 30 6.53 15.23 9.04
N GLU A 31 6.97 16.48 8.90
CA GLU A 31 6.12 17.55 8.33
C GLU A 31 5.72 17.23 6.89
N VAL A 32 6.63 16.59 6.16
CA VAL A 32 6.35 16.00 4.85
C VAL A 32 6.78 14.53 4.90
N ASN A 33 5.84 13.63 4.64
CA ASN A 33 6.08 12.20 4.75
C ASN A 33 6.85 11.67 3.52
N PRO A 34 7.96 10.92 3.71
CA PRO A 34 8.74 10.34 2.62
C PRO A 34 7.92 9.45 1.68
N ALA A 35 6.92 8.74 2.21
CA ALA A 35 6.01 7.93 1.39
C ALA A 35 5.20 8.80 0.42
N TRP A 36 4.58 9.88 0.91
CA TRP A 36 3.84 10.81 0.04
C TRP A 36 4.74 11.47 -1.00
N LEU A 37 5.95 11.88 -0.62
CA LEU A 37 6.92 12.48 -1.55
C LEU A 37 7.29 11.56 -2.70
N ALA A 38 7.45 10.26 -2.45
CA ALA A 38 7.79 9.29 -3.50
C ALA A 38 6.60 8.98 -4.42
N VAL A 39 5.37 8.93 -3.91
CA VAL A 39 4.20 8.55 -4.72
C VAL A 39 3.51 9.71 -5.42
N LYS A 40 3.60 10.93 -4.89
CA LYS A 40 2.93 12.12 -5.43
C LYS A 40 3.30 12.42 -6.89
N PRO A 41 4.59 12.36 -7.30
CA PRO A 41 4.97 12.59 -8.70
C PRO A 41 4.42 11.55 -9.68
N LEU A 42 3.95 10.40 -9.18
CA LEU A 42 3.38 9.33 -10.01
C LEU A 42 1.89 9.52 -10.32
N HIS A 43 1.25 10.55 -9.74
CA HIS A 43 -0.16 10.80 -10.00
C HIS A 43 -0.42 11.13 -11.47
N ASN A 44 -1.30 10.36 -12.11
CA ASN A 44 -1.61 10.39 -13.54
C ASN A 44 -0.43 10.09 -14.47
N VAL A 45 0.64 9.49 -13.96
CA VAL A 45 1.69 8.93 -14.82
C VAL A 45 1.15 7.70 -15.54
N ILE A 46 1.49 7.59 -16.83
CA ILE A 46 1.27 6.41 -17.65
C ILE A 46 2.62 5.74 -17.87
N LEU A 47 2.74 4.46 -17.53
CA LEU A 47 3.91 3.63 -17.80
C LEU A 47 3.60 2.64 -18.93
N ASP A 48 4.62 2.28 -19.70
CA ASP A 48 4.54 1.25 -20.72
C ASP A 48 5.15 -0.06 -20.19
N ALA A 49 4.35 -1.12 -20.09
CA ALA A 49 4.83 -2.46 -19.80
C ALA A 49 5.30 -3.13 -21.09
N ALA A 50 6.59 -3.01 -21.42
CA ALA A 50 7.17 -3.78 -22.52
C ALA A 50 6.96 -5.30 -22.29
N PRO A 51 6.76 -6.11 -23.33
CA PRO A 51 6.63 -7.56 -23.17
C PRO A 51 7.85 -8.17 -22.49
N VAL A 52 7.61 -9.02 -21.49
CA VAL A 52 8.66 -9.78 -20.79
C VAL A 52 9.18 -10.86 -21.74
N THR A 53 10.49 -10.87 -22.00
CA THR A 53 11.15 -11.99 -22.69
C THR A 53 11.55 -13.05 -21.66
N HIS A 54 10.73 -14.09 -21.50
CA HIS A 54 11.17 -15.28 -20.76
C HIS A 54 12.34 -15.95 -21.50
N GLU A 55 13.44 -16.21 -20.80
CA GLU A 55 14.56 -17.07 -21.23
C GLU A 55 15.25 -16.74 -22.58
N LYS A 56 15.39 -15.46 -22.95
CA LYS A 56 16.13 -15.04 -24.17
C LYS A 56 15.66 -15.69 -25.49
N GLN A 57 14.48 -16.30 -25.55
CA GLN A 57 13.86 -16.70 -26.81
C GLN A 57 12.77 -15.72 -27.18
N VAL A 58 13.03 -14.96 -28.24
CA VAL A 58 12.02 -14.14 -28.92
C VAL A 58 11.04 -15.11 -29.58
N VAL A 59 9.89 -15.35 -28.95
CA VAL A 59 8.76 -15.98 -29.63
C VAL A 59 8.20 -14.93 -30.59
N LEU A 60 8.63 -15.00 -31.85
CA LEU A 60 8.02 -14.28 -32.97
C LEU A 60 6.71 -14.99 -33.34
N ASP A 61 5.71 -14.95 -32.46
CA ASP A 61 4.33 -15.20 -32.88
C ASP A 61 3.69 -13.86 -33.22
N GLY A 62 3.23 -13.74 -34.46
CA GLY A 62 2.94 -12.50 -35.17
C GLY A 62 1.68 -11.74 -34.74
N ALA A 63 1.42 -11.63 -33.44
CA ALA A 63 0.58 -10.56 -32.91
C ALA A 63 1.51 -9.54 -32.27
N ALA A 64 1.52 -8.30 -32.77
CA ALA A 64 2.24 -7.21 -32.12
C ALA A 64 1.87 -7.21 -30.63
N SER A 65 2.80 -7.60 -29.77
CA SER A 65 2.59 -7.59 -28.33
C SER A 65 2.43 -6.14 -27.90
N THR A 66 1.20 -5.66 -27.88
CA THR A 66 0.88 -4.30 -27.47
C THR A 66 1.23 -4.17 -26.00
N SER A 67 2.25 -3.37 -25.70
CA SER A 67 2.57 -2.96 -24.32
C SER A 67 1.31 -2.47 -23.64
N LYS A 68 0.91 -3.12 -22.53
CA LYS A 68 -0.26 -2.72 -21.76
C LYS A 68 0.08 -1.42 -21.04
N GLN A 69 -0.67 -0.35 -21.31
CA GLN A 69 -0.50 0.91 -20.59
C GLN A 69 -0.88 0.73 -19.12
N ILE A 70 -0.07 1.27 -18.21
CA ILE A 70 -0.34 1.29 -16.78
C ILE A 70 -0.61 2.73 -16.36
N HIS A 71 -1.79 3.03 -15.81
CA HIS A 71 -2.11 4.34 -15.25
C HIS A 71 -2.11 4.31 -13.73
N ILE A 72 -1.46 5.31 -13.14
CA ILE A 72 -1.31 5.42 -11.69
C ILE A 72 -2.17 6.57 -11.16
N THR A 73 -3.00 6.28 -10.16
CA THR A 73 -3.72 7.27 -9.36
C THR A 73 -3.09 7.32 -7.97
N SER A 74 -2.42 8.42 -7.61
CA SER A 74 -1.85 8.57 -6.25
C SER A 74 -2.82 9.27 -5.29
N VAL A 75 -2.93 8.77 -4.05
CA VAL A 75 -3.76 9.33 -2.98
C VAL A 75 -2.93 9.54 -1.70
N ASN A 76 -3.06 10.72 -1.10
CA ASN A 76 -2.47 11.04 0.19
C ASN A 76 -3.41 10.58 1.31
N VAL A 77 -2.95 9.72 2.22
CA VAL A 77 -3.78 9.13 3.28
C VAL A 77 -3.37 9.64 4.67
N PRO A 78 -4.29 10.09 5.53
CA PRO A 78 -3.99 10.43 6.91
C PRO A 78 -3.48 9.22 7.68
N THR A 79 -2.58 9.49 8.62
CA THR A 79 -2.08 8.46 9.55
C THR A 79 -3.05 8.36 10.72
N GLU A 80 -4.29 7.93 10.45
CA GLU A 80 -5.41 7.88 11.42
C GLU A 80 -6.25 6.61 11.27
N TYR A 81 -6.51 5.89 12.36
CA TYR A 81 -7.24 4.62 12.33
C TYR A 81 -8.69 4.79 11.85
N GLY A 82 -9.37 5.81 12.39
CA GLY A 82 -10.76 6.10 12.03
C GLY A 82 -10.91 6.46 10.55
N TRP A 83 -9.94 7.17 9.99
CA TRP A 83 -9.92 7.48 8.57
C TRP A 83 -9.74 6.22 7.72
N VAL A 84 -8.80 5.34 8.08
CA VAL A 84 -8.58 4.06 7.37
C VAL A 84 -9.85 3.21 7.37
N LEU A 85 -10.50 3.04 8.52
CA LEU A 85 -11.74 2.26 8.63
C LEU A 85 -12.88 2.84 7.78
N SER A 86 -12.95 4.16 7.66
CA SER A 86 -14.03 4.84 6.94
C SER A 86 -13.83 4.90 5.42
N ASN A 87 -12.58 4.88 4.93
CA ASN A 87 -12.27 5.18 3.52
C ASN A 87 -11.63 4.02 2.76
N VAL A 88 -10.82 3.18 3.40
CA VAL A 88 -10.13 2.09 2.68
C VAL A 88 -11.08 1.04 2.10
N PRO A 89 -12.21 0.68 2.75
CA PRO A 89 -13.19 -0.21 2.12
C PRO A 89 -13.68 0.29 0.75
N SER A 90 -13.81 1.61 0.56
CA SER A 90 -14.29 2.16 -0.71
C SER A 90 -13.24 2.17 -1.82
N PHE A 91 -11.96 1.93 -1.52
CA PHE A 91 -10.92 1.70 -2.53
C PHE A 91 -11.15 0.40 -3.30
N HIS A 92 -11.82 -0.56 -2.65
CA HIS A 92 -12.10 -1.90 -3.17
C HIS A 92 -13.55 -2.06 -3.66
N ALA A 93 -14.34 -0.99 -3.61
CA ALA A 93 -15.67 -0.95 -4.19
C ALA A 93 -15.61 -1.00 -5.73
N ARG A 94 -16.74 -1.31 -6.36
CA ARG A 94 -16.91 -1.33 -7.83
C ARG A 94 -18.13 -0.49 -8.20
N PRO A 95 -17.95 0.78 -8.64
CA PRO A 95 -16.69 1.50 -8.79
C PRO A 95 -16.03 1.89 -7.45
N PRO A 96 -14.70 2.08 -7.41
CA PRO A 96 -14.03 2.66 -6.24
C PRO A 96 -14.47 4.09 -5.99
N VAL A 97 -14.56 4.47 -4.71
CA VAL A 97 -14.80 5.86 -4.29
C VAL A 97 -13.56 6.34 -3.56
N LEU A 98 -12.88 7.34 -4.13
CA LEU A 98 -11.74 7.98 -3.50
C LEU A 98 -12.20 9.19 -2.68
N PRO A 99 -11.65 9.41 -1.47
CA PRO A 99 -12.00 10.55 -0.64
C PRO A 99 -11.51 11.85 -1.26
N ALA A 100 -12.13 12.95 -0.84
CA ALA A 100 -11.59 14.28 -1.10
C ALA A 100 -10.17 14.40 -0.50
N PRO A 101 -9.29 15.25 -1.07
CA PRO A 101 -7.97 15.49 -0.50
C PRO A 101 -8.08 15.83 1.00
N PRO A 102 -7.48 15.04 1.89
CA PRO A 102 -7.66 15.23 3.33
C PRO A 102 -6.87 16.43 3.88
N PHE A 103 -5.91 16.95 3.11
CA PHE A 103 -5.04 18.05 3.49
C PHE A 103 -5.36 19.30 2.65
N PRO A 104 -6.08 20.30 3.21
CA PRO A 104 -6.58 21.45 2.45
C PRO A 104 -5.48 22.41 1.97
N SER A 105 -4.25 22.27 2.46
CA SER A 105 -3.10 23.11 2.08
C SER A 105 -2.45 22.71 0.75
N GLU A 106 -2.75 21.53 0.20
CA GLU A 106 -2.22 21.11 -1.11
C GLU A 106 -3.19 21.48 -2.24
N PRO A 107 -2.69 21.98 -3.39
CA PRO A 107 -3.54 22.18 -4.55
C PRO A 107 -4.14 20.84 -5.00
N PRO A 108 -5.42 20.81 -5.41
CA PRO A 108 -6.05 19.59 -5.88
C PRO A 108 -5.29 19.03 -7.08
N LEU A 109 -4.90 17.75 -7.00
CA LEU A 109 -4.31 17.05 -8.14
C LEU A 109 -5.36 16.86 -9.26
N PRO A 110 -4.96 16.85 -10.54
CA PRO A 110 -5.91 16.63 -11.64
C PRO A 110 -6.64 15.30 -11.49
N TYR A 111 -7.95 15.29 -11.60
CA TYR A 111 -8.75 14.10 -11.29
C TYR A 111 -9.08 13.30 -12.54
N ILE A 112 -8.83 11.99 -12.47
CA ILE A 112 -9.34 11.00 -13.41
C ILE A 112 -10.26 10.06 -12.62
N ALA A 113 -11.44 9.78 -13.18
CA ALA A 113 -12.40 8.90 -12.53
C ALA A 113 -11.79 7.50 -12.26
N PRO A 114 -12.05 6.90 -11.08
CA PRO A 114 -11.70 5.52 -10.82
C PRO A 114 -12.30 4.56 -11.87
N PRO A 115 -11.63 3.43 -12.16
CA PRO A 115 -12.16 2.45 -13.10
C PRO A 115 -13.46 1.82 -12.57
N GLU A 116 -14.48 1.69 -13.42
CA GLU A 116 -15.80 1.12 -13.03
C GLU A 116 -15.68 -0.27 -12.40
N GLU A 117 -14.77 -1.08 -12.94
CA GLU A 117 -14.50 -2.46 -12.52
C GLU A 117 -13.54 -2.57 -11.32
N GLY A 118 -13.06 -1.45 -10.76
CA GLY A 118 -12.03 -1.47 -9.71
C GLY A 118 -10.60 -1.46 -10.24
N TYR A 119 -9.64 -1.23 -9.34
CA TYR A 119 -8.22 -1.18 -9.65
C TYR A 119 -7.63 -2.58 -9.85
N ASP A 120 -6.64 -2.72 -10.73
CA ASP A 120 -5.85 -3.95 -10.86
C ASP A 120 -4.93 -4.15 -9.65
N LEU A 121 -4.38 -3.06 -9.14
CA LEU A 121 -3.45 -3.03 -8.02
C LEU A 121 -3.79 -1.88 -7.09
N VAL A 122 -3.93 -2.20 -5.80
CA VAL A 122 -3.87 -1.24 -4.72
C VAL A 122 -2.51 -1.37 -4.04
N PHE A 123 -1.68 -0.34 -4.14
CA PHE A 123 -0.32 -0.33 -3.65
C PHE A 123 -0.14 0.75 -2.58
N HIS A 124 0.13 0.34 -1.35
CA HIS A 124 0.34 1.24 -0.23
C HIS A 124 1.83 1.43 0.06
N VAL A 125 2.23 2.67 0.34
CA VAL A 125 3.60 3.04 0.69
C VAL A 125 3.61 3.73 2.05
N GLY A 126 4.45 3.25 2.96
CA GLY A 126 4.68 3.84 4.28
C GLY A 126 6.16 4.07 4.54
N VAL A 127 6.48 4.98 5.46
CA VAL A 127 7.87 5.27 5.86
C VAL A 127 8.24 4.46 7.11
N THR A 128 9.39 3.80 7.09
CA THR A 128 9.99 3.11 8.25
C THR A 128 11.34 3.73 8.66
N SER A 129 12.08 3.08 9.57
CA SER A 129 13.44 3.45 9.96
C SER A 129 14.43 3.39 8.79
N PRO A 130 15.57 4.11 8.86
CA PRO A 130 16.64 4.01 7.87
C PRO A 130 17.05 2.58 7.57
N GLY A 131 17.32 2.29 6.29
CA GLY A 131 17.79 0.97 5.86
C GLY A 131 17.19 0.51 4.54
N VAL A 132 16.90 -0.78 4.44
CA VAL A 132 16.35 -1.39 3.23
C VAL A 132 14.88 -1.02 3.04
N VAL A 133 14.47 -0.92 1.79
CA VAL A 133 13.07 -1.03 1.39
C VAL A 133 12.56 -2.42 1.73
N ARG A 134 11.38 -2.50 2.34
CA ARG A 134 10.73 -3.77 2.69
C ARG A 134 9.45 -3.96 1.91
N MET A 135 9.35 -5.09 1.20
CA MET A 135 8.12 -5.57 0.59
C MET A 135 7.38 -6.44 1.59
N GLU A 136 6.20 -6.01 2.02
CA GLU A 136 5.44 -6.69 3.07
C GLU A 136 4.61 -7.83 2.50
N THR A 137 4.64 -8.99 3.15
CA THR A 137 3.97 -10.20 2.66
C THR A 137 2.59 -10.39 3.25
N GLN A 138 2.33 -9.79 4.41
CA GLN A 138 1.10 -10.00 5.17
C GLN A 138 0.74 -8.77 6.02
N GLY A 139 -0.55 -8.65 6.32
CA GLY A 139 -1.08 -7.72 7.32
C GLY A 139 -1.72 -8.49 8.48
N HIS A 140 -1.83 -7.85 9.64
CA HIS A 140 -2.37 -8.48 10.86
C HIS A 140 -3.70 -7.86 11.29
N LYS A 141 -4.60 -8.65 11.86
CA LYS A 141 -5.92 -8.17 12.30
C LYS A 141 -5.87 -7.43 13.64
N TYR A 142 -4.88 -7.76 14.46
CA TYR A 142 -4.75 -7.32 15.85
C TYR A 142 -3.31 -6.93 16.17
N GLY A 143 -3.08 -6.45 17.39
CA GLY A 143 -1.74 -6.15 17.91
C GLY A 143 -1.39 -4.67 17.93
N TYR A 144 -2.27 -3.81 17.43
CA TYR A 144 -2.05 -2.37 17.36
C TYR A 144 -2.09 -1.70 18.73
N ARG A 145 -1.06 -0.95 19.09
CA ARG A 145 -0.95 -0.34 20.44
C ARG A 145 -0.48 1.11 20.45
N LEU A 146 -0.22 1.65 19.27
CA LEU A 146 0.31 3.00 19.10
C LEU A 146 -0.82 3.96 18.76
N ARG A 147 -0.75 5.16 19.33
CA ARG A 147 -1.60 6.28 18.97
C ARG A 147 -1.28 6.79 17.58
N ASP A 148 -2.33 7.18 16.88
CA ASP A 148 -2.26 7.75 15.54
C ASP A 148 -1.96 9.25 15.53
N ALA A 149 -1.99 9.90 14.36
CA ALA A 149 -1.72 11.33 14.22
C ALA A 149 -2.70 12.24 14.99
N ALA A 150 -3.89 11.73 15.28
CA ALA A 150 -4.93 12.42 16.04
C ALA A 150 -4.98 11.99 17.52
N ASP A 151 -3.90 11.36 18.00
CA ASP A 151 -3.74 10.83 19.37
C ASP A 151 -4.72 9.70 19.74
N ASN A 152 -5.39 9.10 18.75
CA ASN A 152 -6.37 8.04 18.96
C ASN A 152 -5.71 6.67 18.98
N LEU A 153 -6.22 5.78 19.84
CA LEU A 153 -5.88 4.37 19.83
C LEU A 153 -6.82 3.60 18.89
N PRO A 154 -6.36 2.46 18.35
CA PRO A 154 -7.21 1.62 17.53
C PRO A 154 -8.39 1.03 18.35
N PRO A 155 -9.50 0.65 17.68
CA PRO A 155 -10.69 0.14 18.35
C PRO A 155 -10.39 -1.06 19.24
N ILE A 156 -11.05 -1.13 20.39
CA ILE A 156 -11.00 -2.31 21.27
C ILE A 156 -11.94 -3.38 20.69
N VAL A 157 -11.43 -4.58 20.53
CA VAL A 157 -12.17 -5.71 19.92
C VAL A 157 -12.42 -6.86 20.88
N ALA A 158 -11.58 -6.99 21.91
CA ALA A 158 -11.74 -7.93 23.00
C ALA A 158 -10.91 -7.50 24.22
N GLU A 159 -11.20 -8.09 25.38
CA GLU A 159 -10.34 -7.98 26.58
C GLU A 159 -9.64 -9.32 26.81
N ILE A 160 -8.30 -9.35 26.88
CA ILE A 160 -7.56 -10.51 27.40
C ILE A 160 -7.00 -10.16 28.80
N GLY A 161 -6.85 -11.20 29.63
CA GLY A 161 -6.05 -11.15 30.85
C GLY A 161 -4.56 -10.88 30.60
N GLU A 162 -3.75 -11.03 31.66
CA GLU A 162 -2.41 -10.42 31.83
C GLU A 162 -1.32 -10.77 30.77
N ALA A 163 -1.53 -11.77 29.91
CA ALA A 163 -0.52 -12.21 28.94
C ALA A 163 -0.58 -11.39 27.64
N SER A 164 0.30 -10.39 27.51
CA SER A 164 0.58 -9.76 26.22
C SER A 164 1.72 -10.47 25.52
N PRO A 165 1.60 -10.79 24.22
CA PRO A 165 2.76 -11.15 23.41
C PRO A 165 3.84 -10.07 23.52
N GLN A 166 5.10 -10.51 23.54
CA GLN A 166 6.25 -9.60 23.41
C GLN A 166 6.16 -8.89 22.05
N PRO A 167 6.46 -7.58 21.99
CA PRO A 167 6.42 -6.85 20.72
C PRO A 167 7.45 -7.43 19.76
N SER A 168 7.10 -7.51 18.48
CA SER A 168 8.02 -7.91 17.42
C SER A 168 9.13 -6.86 17.22
N GLU A 169 10.18 -7.20 16.48
CA GLU A 169 11.22 -6.22 16.14
C GLU A 169 10.68 -5.06 15.30
N ALA A 170 9.74 -5.31 14.40
CA ALA A 170 9.09 -4.26 13.62
C ALA A 170 8.25 -3.33 14.50
N GLU A 171 7.48 -3.89 15.46
CA GLU A 171 6.73 -3.08 16.42
C GLU A 171 7.65 -2.27 17.35
N LYS A 172 8.79 -2.83 17.79
CA LYS A 172 9.80 -2.10 18.57
C LYS A 172 10.36 -0.92 17.78
N ILE A 173 10.66 -1.11 16.50
CA ILE A 173 11.11 -0.04 15.61
C ILE A 173 10.07 1.09 15.56
N GLU A 174 8.78 0.77 15.40
CA GLU A 174 7.73 1.81 15.37
C GLU A 174 7.57 2.51 16.73
N ARG A 175 7.69 1.78 17.84
CA ARG A 175 7.69 2.36 19.21
C ARG A 175 8.85 3.33 19.44
N ASP A 176 10.05 2.98 18.98
CA ASP A 176 11.24 3.81 19.13
C ASP A 176 11.14 5.09 18.29
N ARG A 177 10.50 5.02 17.12
CA ARG A 177 10.21 6.19 16.27
C ARG A 177 9.14 7.10 16.86
N LEU A 178 8.25 6.56 17.69
CA LEU A 178 7.06 7.24 18.22
C LEU A 178 7.01 7.19 19.76
N PRO A 179 7.98 7.81 20.45
CA PRO A 179 8.07 7.74 21.91
C PRO A 179 6.82 8.35 22.56
N GLY A 180 6.28 7.67 23.57
CA GLY A 180 5.09 8.11 24.31
C GLY A 180 3.74 7.76 23.64
N SER A 181 3.75 7.11 22.47
CA SER A 181 2.55 6.71 21.73
C SER A 181 1.87 5.43 22.27
N THR A 182 2.48 4.73 23.23
CA THR A 182 1.93 3.45 23.75
C THR A 182 0.81 3.66 24.77
N ASP A 183 -0.15 2.74 24.80
CA ASP A 183 -1.11 2.62 25.90
C ASP A 183 -0.40 2.24 27.21
N VAL A 184 -0.11 3.24 28.04
CA VAL A 184 0.46 3.08 29.38
C VAL A 184 -0.64 3.30 30.40
N ASN A 185 -1.51 2.31 30.67
CA ASN A 185 -2.13 2.09 31.99
C ASN A 185 -3.13 0.94 32.00
N GLY A 186 -2.94 -0.03 32.92
CA GLY A 186 -3.98 -1.00 33.28
C GLY A 186 -3.47 -2.40 33.64
N LYS A 187 -4.12 -3.05 34.61
CA LYS A 187 -3.89 -4.47 34.97
C LYS A 187 -4.44 -5.45 33.93
N LYS A 188 -5.38 -5.01 33.09
CA LYS A 188 -5.92 -5.73 31.92
C LYS A 188 -5.57 -4.94 30.67
N ARG A 189 -5.17 -5.63 29.59
CA ARG A 189 -4.78 -4.98 28.33
C ARG A 189 -5.78 -5.37 27.24
N PRO A 190 -6.48 -4.42 26.60
CA PRO A 190 -7.40 -4.73 25.53
C PRO A 190 -6.66 -5.23 24.28
N ILE A 191 -7.28 -6.13 23.53
CA ILE A 191 -6.92 -6.36 22.13
C ILE A 191 -7.47 -5.19 21.34
N ARG A 192 -6.64 -4.61 20.49
CA ARG A 192 -7.04 -3.57 19.54
C ARG A 192 -6.78 -4.00 18.11
N GLY A 193 -7.64 -3.56 17.21
CA GLY A 193 -7.57 -3.89 15.78
C GLY A 193 -8.93 -3.89 15.11
N PHE A 194 -9.17 -4.90 14.28
CA PHE A 194 -10.39 -5.00 13.46
C PHE A 194 -11.47 -5.86 14.14
N GLY A 195 -12.57 -5.21 14.54
CA GLY A 195 -13.73 -5.83 15.20
C GLY A 195 -14.89 -6.05 14.25
N GLU A 196 -15.99 -5.32 14.50
CA GLU A 196 -17.25 -5.45 13.76
C GLU A 196 -17.04 -5.43 12.23
N GLY A 197 -17.61 -6.44 11.57
CA GLY A 197 -17.51 -6.69 10.13
C GLY A 197 -16.32 -7.55 9.72
N TYR A 198 -15.27 -7.66 10.53
CA TYR A 198 -14.03 -8.41 10.25
C TYR A 198 -13.96 -9.76 10.96
N GLU A 199 -14.99 -10.17 11.70
CA GLU A 199 -15.00 -11.34 12.58
C GLU A 199 -14.58 -12.62 11.85
N ASP A 200 -15.15 -12.88 10.68
CA ASP A 200 -14.95 -14.10 9.90
C ASP A 200 -13.65 -14.12 9.06
N LEU A 201 -12.84 -13.06 9.14
CA LEU A 201 -11.56 -12.98 8.42
C LEU A 201 -10.40 -13.50 9.27
N GLU A 202 -9.42 -14.08 8.57
CA GLU A 202 -8.19 -14.62 9.17
C GLU A 202 -7.42 -13.53 9.94
N GLU A 203 -6.74 -13.92 11.02
CA GLU A 203 -5.95 -12.98 11.81
C GLU A 203 -4.74 -12.42 11.06
N GLU A 204 -4.25 -13.16 10.07
CA GLU A 204 -3.16 -12.77 9.17
C GLU A 204 -3.62 -13.03 7.74
N ILE A 205 -3.50 -12.04 6.86
CA ILE A 205 -3.85 -12.18 5.44
C ILE A 205 -2.59 -11.92 4.62
N GLN A 206 -2.28 -12.84 3.71
CA GLN A 206 -1.13 -12.73 2.82
C GLN A 206 -1.49 -12.07 1.50
N THR A 207 -0.54 -11.35 0.91
CA THR A 207 -0.67 -10.89 -0.49
C THR A 207 -0.57 -12.07 -1.46
N GLU A 208 -1.27 -11.95 -2.58
CA GLU A 208 -1.20 -12.90 -3.70
C GLU A 208 0.01 -12.67 -4.61
N ILE A 209 0.74 -11.58 -4.38
CA ILE A 209 1.94 -11.25 -5.14
C ILE A 209 3.09 -12.13 -4.63
N ASP A 210 3.84 -12.75 -5.55
CA ASP A 210 5.08 -13.44 -5.21
C ASP A 210 6.16 -12.40 -4.83
N VAL A 211 6.18 -12.04 -3.55
CA VAL A 211 7.11 -11.05 -3.00
C VAL A 211 8.56 -11.53 -3.14
N ALA A 212 8.82 -12.83 -3.05
CA ALA A 212 10.17 -13.36 -3.18
C ALA A 212 10.69 -13.17 -4.62
N ALA A 213 9.87 -13.48 -5.63
CA ALA A 213 10.20 -13.25 -7.03
C ALA A 213 10.34 -11.75 -7.36
N LEU A 214 9.45 -10.91 -6.82
CA LEU A 214 9.54 -9.45 -6.96
C LEU A 214 10.86 -8.91 -6.36
N VAL A 215 11.22 -9.34 -5.15
CA VAL A 215 12.47 -8.93 -4.49
C VAL A 215 13.67 -9.40 -5.29
N ALA A 216 13.65 -10.63 -5.83
CA ALA A 216 14.71 -11.14 -6.69
C ALA A 216 14.87 -10.27 -7.96
N TYR A 217 13.77 -9.97 -8.65
CA TYR A 217 13.75 -9.10 -9.82
C TYR A 217 14.33 -7.70 -9.51
N LEU A 218 13.88 -7.07 -8.43
CA LEU A 218 14.34 -5.72 -8.11
C LEU A 218 15.82 -5.67 -7.69
N LYS A 219 16.37 -6.79 -7.20
CA LYS A 219 17.80 -6.93 -6.88
C LYS A 219 18.70 -7.06 -8.10
N GLU A 220 18.16 -7.29 -9.30
CA GLU A 220 18.95 -7.43 -10.52
C GLU A 220 19.61 -6.11 -10.96
N ALA A 221 19.13 -4.96 -10.47
CA ALA A 221 19.66 -3.65 -10.82
C ALA A 221 19.89 -2.76 -9.59
N PRO A 222 20.94 -1.92 -9.58
CA PRO A 222 21.11 -0.91 -8.55
C PRO A 222 19.92 0.07 -8.47
N PRO A 223 19.61 0.63 -7.29
CA PRO A 223 20.23 0.34 -5.99
C PRO A 223 19.61 -0.90 -5.27
N GLY A 224 18.78 -1.67 -5.98
CA GLY A 224 18.01 -2.76 -5.40
C GLY A 224 18.84 -3.93 -4.89
N ASP A 225 20.01 -4.16 -5.48
CA ASP A 225 21.02 -5.15 -5.07
C ASP A 225 21.37 -5.05 -3.58
N LYS A 226 21.32 -3.83 -3.01
CA LYS A 226 21.69 -3.55 -1.62
C LYS A 226 20.51 -3.24 -0.72
N TYR A 227 19.49 -2.58 -1.26
CA TYR A 227 18.49 -1.89 -0.43
C TYR A 227 17.07 -2.43 -0.57
N ILE A 228 16.90 -3.68 -0.99
CA ILE A 228 15.57 -4.33 -1.09
C ILE A 228 15.53 -5.63 -0.30
N GLY A 229 14.46 -5.83 0.45
CA GLY A 229 14.18 -7.04 1.20
C GLY A 229 12.69 -7.35 1.29
N GLN A 230 12.40 -8.57 1.72
CA GLN A 230 11.07 -9.03 2.09
C GLN A 230 10.86 -8.83 3.60
N SER A 231 9.62 -8.58 4.01
CA SER A 231 9.20 -8.47 5.40
C SER A 231 7.89 -9.21 5.62
N PHE A 232 7.76 -9.83 6.79
CA PHE A 232 6.59 -10.60 7.21
C PHE A 232 5.79 -9.89 8.31
N ASP A 233 6.21 -8.68 8.69
CA ASP A 233 5.57 -7.88 9.73
C ASP A 233 5.75 -6.39 9.42
N ALA A 234 4.63 -5.72 9.16
CA ALA A 234 4.57 -4.30 8.84
C ALA A 234 4.55 -3.37 10.08
N GLY A 235 4.83 -3.92 11.27
CA GLY A 235 5.15 -3.16 12.50
C GLY A 235 3.97 -2.86 13.43
N HIS A 236 2.80 -3.47 13.22
CA HIS A 236 1.59 -3.30 14.04
C HIS A 236 1.25 -1.83 14.37
N TYR A 237 1.43 -0.94 13.39
CA TYR A 237 1.01 0.46 13.41
C TYR A 237 0.08 0.76 12.21
N LEU A 238 -0.10 2.03 11.82
CA LEU A 238 -0.96 2.43 10.71
C LEU A 238 -0.57 1.81 9.37
N CYS A 239 0.72 1.52 9.16
CA CYS A 239 1.20 0.83 7.96
C CYS A 239 0.61 -0.58 7.83
N ASP A 240 0.74 -1.39 8.88
CA ASP A 240 0.12 -2.72 8.95
C ASP A 240 -1.42 -2.62 8.95
N PHE A 241 -1.99 -1.62 9.62
CA PHE A 241 -3.43 -1.41 9.71
C PHE A 241 -4.08 -1.12 8.36
N ILE A 242 -3.53 -0.18 7.57
CA ILE A 242 -4.05 0.07 6.21
C ILE A 242 -3.85 -1.16 5.32
N TYR A 243 -2.74 -1.89 5.49
CA TYR A 243 -2.44 -3.05 4.69
C TYR A 243 -3.45 -4.18 4.93
N TYR A 244 -3.66 -4.56 6.20
CA TYR A 244 -4.66 -5.55 6.57
C TYR A 244 -6.06 -5.12 6.13
N CYS A 245 -6.45 -3.86 6.37
CA CYS A 245 -7.75 -3.34 5.92
C CYS A 245 -7.94 -3.53 4.41
N SER A 246 -6.91 -3.22 3.62
CA SER A 246 -6.93 -3.35 2.17
C SER A 246 -7.01 -4.82 1.71
N LEU A 247 -6.19 -5.70 2.30
CA LEU A 247 -6.19 -7.14 2.04
C LEU A 247 -7.54 -7.78 2.38
N ALA A 248 -8.09 -7.46 3.55
CA ALA A 248 -9.38 -7.94 4.04
C ALA A 248 -10.54 -7.54 3.10
N ASN A 249 -10.58 -6.28 2.65
CA ASN A 249 -11.63 -5.82 1.74
C ASN A 249 -11.50 -6.44 0.35
N ASN A 250 -10.27 -6.64 -0.15
CA ASN A 250 -10.04 -7.41 -1.37
C ASN A 250 -10.52 -8.88 -1.24
N GLN A 251 -10.19 -9.55 -0.12
CA GLN A 251 -10.65 -10.92 0.13
C GLN A 251 -12.17 -11.03 0.19
N ARG A 252 -12.85 -10.11 0.90
CA ARG A 252 -14.32 -10.06 0.95
C ARG A 252 -14.93 -9.91 -0.44
N GLN A 253 -14.38 -9.01 -1.25
CA GLN A 253 -14.85 -8.78 -2.61
C GLN A 253 -14.68 -10.05 -3.48
N ARG A 254 -13.61 -10.83 -3.28
CA ARG A 254 -13.45 -12.13 -3.94
C ARG A 254 -14.49 -13.15 -3.49
N LEU A 255 -14.80 -13.18 -2.20
CA LEU A 255 -15.75 -14.13 -1.61
C LEU A 255 -17.22 -13.80 -1.91
N SER A 256 -17.57 -12.53 -2.11
CA SER A 256 -18.94 -12.11 -2.41
C SER A 256 -19.46 -12.62 -3.76
N GLY A 257 -18.58 -13.13 -4.63
CA GLY A 257 -18.95 -13.63 -5.96
C GLY A 257 -19.49 -12.54 -6.90
N THR A 258 -19.43 -11.27 -6.49
CA THR A 258 -19.73 -10.12 -7.36
C THR A 258 -18.63 -10.11 -8.41
N GLY A 259 -18.91 -10.71 -9.57
CA GLY A 259 -17.97 -10.84 -10.67
C GLY A 259 -17.26 -9.52 -10.96
N GLY A 260 -15.99 -9.62 -11.36
CA GLY A 260 -15.17 -8.44 -11.62
C GLY A 260 -13.67 -8.77 -11.67
N LYS A 261 -12.90 -7.79 -12.13
CA LYS A 261 -11.43 -7.85 -12.25
C LYS A 261 -10.74 -8.15 -10.91
N ARG A 262 -9.84 -9.13 -10.84
CA ARG A 262 -9.07 -9.46 -9.64
C ARG A 262 -8.12 -8.31 -9.26
N THR A 263 -8.24 -7.79 -8.03
CA THR A 263 -7.35 -6.75 -7.49
C THR A 263 -6.23 -7.40 -6.69
N LYS A 264 -5.00 -6.96 -6.92
CA LYS A 264 -3.83 -7.30 -6.09
C LYS A 264 -3.61 -6.20 -5.06
N VAL A 265 -3.10 -6.56 -3.88
CA VAL A 265 -2.78 -5.60 -2.81
C VAL A 265 -1.32 -5.79 -2.40
N LEU A 266 -0.56 -4.70 -2.32
CA LEU A 266 0.83 -4.70 -1.88
C LEU A 266 1.08 -3.58 -0.88
N PHE A 267 2.02 -3.80 0.04
CA PHE A 267 2.56 -2.74 0.88
C PHE A 267 4.09 -2.67 0.77
N PHE A 268 4.60 -1.44 0.75
CA PHE A 268 6.02 -1.11 0.64
C PHE A 268 6.41 -0.16 1.77
N HIS A 269 7.41 -0.54 2.54
CA HIS A 269 8.07 0.38 3.46
C HIS A 269 9.29 1.03 2.81
N CYS A 270 9.27 2.36 2.72
CA CYS A 270 10.40 3.18 2.27
C CYS A 270 11.25 3.65 3.46
N PRO A 271 12.56 3.87 3.26
CA PRO A 271 13.37 4.57 4.24
C PRO A 271 13.01 6.08 4.30
N PRO A 272 13.49 6.81 5.32
CA PRO A 272 13.45 8.26 5.32
C PRO A 272 14.28 8.84 4.16
N ILE A 273 13.97 10.07 3.76
CA ILE A 273 14.66 10.79 2.68
C ILE A 273 16.17 10.77 2.91
N ASP A 274 16.91 10.39 1.88
CA ASP A 274 18.37 10.32 1.81
C ASP A 274 19.00 9.39 2.88
N LYS A 275 18.26 8.37 3.34
CA LYS A 275 18.68 7.47 4.44
C LYS A 275 18.30 6.00 4.24
N PRO A 276 18.88 5.27 3.27
CA PRO A 276 20.03 5.65 2.44
C PRO A 276 19.65 6.07 1.01
N LEU A 277 18.37 5.92 0.65
CA LEU A 277 17.90 6.16 -0.71
C LEU A 277 17.34 7.56 -0.87
N SER A 278 17.56 8.16 -2.04
CA SER A 278 16.89 9.40 -2.42
C SER A 278 15.39 9.15 -2.70
N THR A 279 14.60 10.21 -2.72
CA THR A 279 13.17 10.12 -3.07
C THR A 279 12.98 9.60 -4.49
N GLU A 280 13.84 10.01 -5.42
CA GLU A 280 13.84 9.57 -6.82
C GLU A 280 14.13 8.08 -6.93
N GLU A 281 15.12 7.57 -6.18
CA GLU A 281 15.43 6.14 -6.15
C GLU A 281 14.24 5.32 -5.64
N VAL A 282 13.59 5.76 -4.55
CA VAL A 282 12.37 5.12 -4.03
C VAL A 282 11.25 5.15 -5.08
N THR A 283 11.06 6.29 -5.74
CA THR A 283 10.06 6.47 -6.82
C THR A 283 10.30 5.50 -7.98
N GLU A 284 11.56 5.32 -8.39
CA GLU A 284 11.90 4.37 -9.46
C GLU A 284 11.71 2.90 -9.04
N ILE A 285 11.99 2.55 -7.78
CA ILE A 285 11.68 1.20 -7.26
C ILE A 285 10.16 0.97 -7.29
N ILE A 286 9.34 1.96 -6.91
CA ILE A 286 7.87 1.87 -6.98
C ILE A 286 7.41 1.65 -8.43
N LYS A 287 7.94 2.38 -9.41
CA LYS A 287 7.61 2.18 -10.83
C LYS A 287 7.96 0.77 -11.30
N LYS A 288 9.18 0.28 -11.01
CA LYS A 288 9.62 -1.08 -11.37
C LYS A 288 8.72 -2.14 -10.74
N THR A 289 8.32 -1.94 -9.49
CA THR A 289 7.39 -2.82 -8.78
C THR A 289 6.03 -2.87 -9.48
N ILE A 290 5.47 -1.71 -9.83
CA ILE A 290 4.19 -1.61 -10.53
C ILE A 290 4.25 -2.32 -11.90
N VAL A 291 5.31 -2.08 -12.68
CA VAL A 291 5.50 -2.71 -13.99
C VAL A 291 5.60 -4.23 -13.86
N TRP A 292 6.39 -4.73 -12.91
CA TRP A 292 6.54 -6.16 -12.67
C TRP A 292 5.21 -6.81 -12.25
N VAL A 293 4.48 -6.20 -11.31
CA VAL A 293 3.19 -6.73 -10.83
C VAL A 293 2.12 -6.72 -11.93
N ALA A 294 2.18 -5.77 -12.88
CA ALA A 294 1.26 -5.72 -14.01
C ALA A 294 1.49 -6.81 -15.06
N GLN A 295 2.66 -7.45 -15.05
CA GLN A 295 3.07 -8.50 -15.99
C GLN A 295 2.94 -9.92 -15.43
N HIS A 296 2.77 -10.05 -14.11
CA HIS A 296 2.61 -11.31 -13.38
C HIS A 296 1.25 -11.33 -12.69
#